data_AF-A0A0M8Q1R3-F1
#
_entry.id   AF-A0A0M8Q1R3-F1
#
_cell.length_a   1.000
_cell.length_b   1.000
_cell.length_c   1.000
_cell.angle_alpha   90.00
_cell.angle_beta   90.00
_cell.angle_gamma   90.00
#
_symmetry.space_group_name_H-M   'P 1'
#
loop_
_entity.id
_entity.type
_entity.pdbx_description
1 polymer ?
#
loop_
_entity_poly.entity_id
_entity_poly.type
_entity_poly.pdbx_seq_one_letter_code
_entity_poly.pdbx_strand_id
1 'polypeptide(L)'
;MIHTTELLIKLDYEHLKFRKDHYGKEAINEILHKYMIKGISIVQFSNKPIAFCKMVINIPLILNRGNVEENDYEQVERYIKAALSIVYGDKQLFNQHNLSRIDYRFDIEISNENIREIYVELFRKLKKKTAHLKKKIYLTSQYHQCKSLHIIFYDKEQERRDKNEYIEIWERGVMRFEVCVDRNHLKNKKYRKGEPRSLKNYFNKEKYTEYMNNYMLNIFPTGDFYSYPKLEAMIAALDISTRVKLQMKEFVKCVSKGSLDTAAKNYSASTYRKYLKLFNEFGINPITIPPKYKLDYLESLVKKAVL
;
A
#
# COMPACT_ATOMS: atom_id res chain seq x y z
N MET A 1 1.05 7.49 -7.13
CA MET A 1 0.92 7.99 -5.74
C MET A 1 -0.25 7.35 -4.99
N ILE A 2 -1.50 7.54 -5.41
CA ILE A 2 -2.69 7.06 -4.70
C ILE A 2 -3.45 6.07 -5.57
N HIS A 3 -3.95 5.00 -4.97
CA HIS A 3 -4.83 4.02 -5.62
C HIS A 3 -6.30 4.35 -5.34
N THR A 4 -6.71 4.26 -4.07
CA THR A 4 -8.10 4.40 -3.66
C THR A 4 -8.22 5.41 -2.53
N THR A 5 -9.32 6.17 -2.51
CA THR A 5 -9.69 7.03 -1.39
C THR A 5 -11.16 6.84 -1.04
N GLU A 6 -11.50 6.99 0.24
CA GLU A 6 -12.88 7.01 0.71
C GLU A 6 -13.22 8.35 1.35
N LEU A 7 -14.34 8.94 0.94
CA LEU A 7 -14.87 10.17 1.49
C LEU A 7 -16.18 9.90 2.23
N LEU A 8 -16.36 10.57 3.37
CA LEU A 8 -17.60 10.61 4.11
C LEU A 8 -18.15 12.03 4.11
N ILE A 9 -19.36 12.20 3.60
CA ILE A 9 -20.04 13.48 3.43
C ILE A 9 -21.37 13.42 4.17
N LYS A 10 -21.69 14.47 4.93
CA LYS A 10 -23.00 14.62 5.57
C LYS A 10 -24.00 15.15 4.54
N LEU A 11 -25.21 14.61 4.53
CA LEU A 11 -26.29 15.06 3.66
C LEU A 11 -27.36 15.76 4.51
N ASP A 12 -27.99 16.78 3.94
CA ASP A 12 -29.16 17.44 4.50
C ASP A 12 -30.45 16.99 3.79
N TYR A 13 -31.57 17.60 4.19
CA TYR A 13 -32.88 17.29 3.64
C TYR A 13 -33.00 17.61 2.14
N GLU A 14 -32.43 18.72 1.67
CA GLU A 14 -32.54 19.14 0.27
C GLU A 14 -31.80 18.17 -0.66
N HIS A 15 -30.64 17.66 -0.25
CA HIS A 15 -29.92 16.63 -1.02
C HIS A 15 -30.73 15.33 -1.14
N LEU A 16 -31.40 14.92 -0.06
CA LEU A 16 -32.23 13.71 -0.06
C LEU A 16 -33.49 13.90 -0.91
N LYS A 17 -34.08 15.09 -0.85
CA LYS A 17 -35.25 15.49 -1.65
C LYS A 17 -34.88 15.55 -3.13
N PHE A 18 -33.80 16.22 -3.51
CA PHE A 18 -33.29 16.25 -4.87
C PHE A 18 -33.16 14.85 -5.46
N ARG A 19 -32.49 13.94 -4.73
CA ARG A 19 -32.29 12.55 -5.18
C ARG A 19 -33.62 11.83 -5.38
N LYS A 20 -34.57 12.00 -4.45
CA LYS A 20 -35.89 11.38 -4.53
C LYS A 20 -36.70 11.92 -5.72
N ASP A 21 -36.65 13.22 -5.95
CA ASP A 21 -37.46 13.87 -6.98
C ASP A 21 -36.92 13.58 -8.39
N HIS A 22 -35.59 13.49 -8.57
CA HIS A 22 -34.97 13.24 -9.88
C HIS A 22 -34.84 11.76 -10.23
N TYR A 23 -34.58 10.90 -9.25
CA TYR A 23 -34.23 9.49 -9.50
C TYR A 23 -35.09 8.47 -8.73
N GLY A 24 -35.98 8.93 -7.85
CA GLY A 24 -36.87 8.07 -7.09
C GLY A 24 -36.14 7.00 -6.26
N LYS A 25 -36.30 5.74 -6.66
CA LYS A 25 -35.73 4.55 -6.01
C LYS A 25 -34.51 3.98 -6.72
N GLU A 26 -34.06 4.60 -7.81
CA GLU A 26 -32.91 4.11 -8.58
C GLU A 26 -31.66 4.00 -7.69
N ALA A 27 -30.87 2.94 -7.91
CA ALA A 27 -29.65 2.74 -7.16
C ALA A 27 -28.60 3.77 -7.57
N ILE A 28 -27.89 4.35 -6.59
CA ILE A 28 -26.95 5.46 -6.87
C ILE A 28 -25.87 5.05 -7.88
N ASN A 29 -25.37 3.81 -7.81
CA ASN A 29 -24.35 3.33 -8.73
C ASN A 29 -24.90 3.11 -10.16
N GLU A 30 -26.20 2.86 -10.33
CA GLU A 30 -26.85 2.79 -11.65
C GLU A 30 -26.96 4.19 -12.27
N ILE A 31 -27.31 5.20 -11.46
CA ILE A 31 -27.30 6.61 -11.87
C ILE A 31 -25.90 6.98 -12.37
N LEU A 32 -24.86 6.73 -11.57
CA LEU A 32 -23.47 7.00 -11.95
C LEU A 32 -23.10 6.32 -13.27
N HIS A 33 -23.49 5.05 -13.46
CA HIS A 33 -23.25 4.32 -14.70
C HIS A 33 -23.95 4.94 -15.91
N LYS A 34 -25.21 5.39 -15.80
CA LYS A 34 -25.94 6.08 -16.87
C LYS A 34 -25.23 7.36 -17.33
N TYR A 35 -24.59 8.07 -16.41
CA TYR A 35 -23.80 9.26 -16.70
C TYR A 35 -22.32 8.95 -17.00
N MET A 36 -21.98 7.69 -17.24
CA MET A 36 -20.63 7.22 -17.54
C MET A 36 -19.58 7.61 -16.47
N ILE A 37 -20.01 7.80 -15.22
CA ILE A 37 -19.12 8.06 -14.10
C ILE A 37 -18.47 6.74 -13.67
N LYS A 38 -17.19 6.58 -13.99
CA LYS A 38 -16.37 5.41 -13.66
C LYS A 38 -15.48 5.70 -12.46
N GLY A 39 -15.05 4.64 -11.79
CA GLY A 39 -14.11 4.74 -10.66
C GLY A 39 -14.70 5.36 -9.38
N ILE A 40 -16.01 5.65 -9.35
CA ILE A 40 -16.71 6.12 -8.15
C ILE A 40 -17.85 5.17 -7.82
N SER A 41 -17.93 4.75 -6.56
CA SER A 41 -19.11 4.11 -6.00
C SER A 41 -19.59 4.86 -4.78
N ILE A 42 -20.92 5.02 -4.65
CA ILE A 42 -21.54 5.73 -3.54
C ILE A 42 -22.50 4.80 -2.80
N VAL A 43 -22.40 4.83 -1.48
CA VAL A 43 -23.35 4.23 -0.55
C VAL A 43 -23.95 5.34 0.30
N GLN A 44 -25.27 5.49 0.23
CA GLN A 44 -26.02 6.37 1.12
C GLN A 44 -26.58 5.57 2.29
N PHE A 45 -26.43 6.10 3.50
CA PHE A 45 -26.98 5.49 4.71
C PHE A 45 -27.37 6.57 5.72
N SER A 46 -28.24 6.20 6.67
CA SER A 46 -28.76 7.12 7.68
C SER A 46 -28.58 6.59 9.08
N ASN A 47 -27.99 7.41 9.95
CA ASN A 47 -28.02 7.24 11.40
C ASN A 47 -28.92 8.35 11.94
N LYS A 48 -30.23 8.08 12.05
CA LYS A 48 -31.25 9.08 12.36
C LYS A 48 -30.80 10.01 13.50
N PRO A 49 -30.86 11.34 13.34
CA PRO A 49 -31.49 12.10 12.26
C PRO A 49 -30.58 12.44 11.06
N ILE A 50 -29.36 11.89 10.98
CA ILE A 50 -28.33 12.33 10.03
C ILE A 50 -28.17 11.32 8.89
N ALA A 51 -28.19 11.80 7.65
CA ALA A 51 -27.83 11.02 6.47
C ALA A 51 -26.38 11.26 6.04
N PHE A 52 -25.76 10.25 5.44
CA PHE A 52 -24.40 10.28 4.95
C PHE A 52 -24.29 9.68 3.56
N CYS A 53 -23.34 10.21 2.80
CA CYS A 53 -22.79 9.62 1.59
C CYS A 53 -21.38 9.12 1.93
N LYS A 54 -21.14 7.81 1.80
CA LYS A 54 -19.80 7.23 1.71
C LYS A 54 -19.48 7.01 0.24
N MET A 55 -18.40 7.63 -0.23
CA MET A 55 -17.93 7.54 -1.60
C MET A 55 -16.58 6.81 -1.62
N VAL A 56 -16.48 5.73 -2.40
CA VAL A 56 -15.23 5.01 -2.68
C VAL A 56 -14.76 5.40 -4.07
N ILE A 57 -13.50 5.83 -4.17
CA ILE A 57 -12.95 6.46 -5.37
C ILE A 57 -11.67 5.74 -5.77
N ASN A 58 -11.67 5.13 -6.95
CA ASN A 58 -10.49 4.58 -7.62
C ASN A 58 -9.93 5.63 -8.58
N ILE A 59 -8.86 6.31 -8.14
CA ILE A 59 -8.28 7.45 -8.85
C ILE A 59 -7.68 7.05 -10.22
N PRO A 60 -6.93 5.94 -10.35
CA PRO A 60 -6.46 5.45 -11.65
C PRO A 60 -7.55 5.26 -12.70
N LEU A 61 -8.74 4.78 -12.29
CA LEU A 61 -9.88 4.63 -13.19
C LEU A 61 -10.47 5.97 -13.62
N ILE A 62 -10.49 6.97 -12.74
CA ILE A 62 -10.91 8.34 -13.09
C ILE A 62 -9.96 8.96 -14.12
N LEU A 63 -8.66 8.75 -13.94
CA LEU A 63 -7.62 9.31 -14.79
C LEU A 63 -7.34 8.47 -16.05
N ASN A 64 -7.93 7.27 -16.14
CA ASN A 64 -7.67 6.28 -17.18
C ASN A 64 -6.16 5.98 -17.37
N ARG A 65 -5.41 5.91 -16.27
CA ARG A 65 -3.98 5.60 -16.28
C ARG A 65 -3.48 5.12 -14.93
N GLY A 66 -2.37 4.37 -14.94
CA GLY A 66 -1.74 3.87 -13.72
C GLY A 66 -0.97 4.92 -12.92
N ASN A 67 -0.33 5.90 -13.56
CA ASN A 67 0.41 6.90 -12.81
C ASN A 67 -0.54 7.98 -12.26
N VAL A 68 -0.38 8.28 -10.97
CA VAL A 68 -1.16 9.30 -10.25
C VAL A 68 -0.17 10.23 -9.58
N GLU A 69 -0.20 11.50 -9.94
CA GLU A 69 0.71 12.55 -9.49
C GLU A 69 -0.05 13.64 -8.75
N GLU A 70 0.65 14.48 -7.97
CA GLU A 70 0.03 15.56 -7.20
C GLU A 70 -0.76 16.55 -8.07
N ASN A 71 -0.25 16.86 -9.28
CA ASN A 71 -0.90 17.76 -10.24
C ASN A 71 -2.23 17.22 -10.78
N ASP A 72 -2.55 15.94 -10.55
CA ASP A 72 -3.84 15.36 -10.96
C ASP A 72 -5.00 15.77 -10.03
N TYR A 73 -4.70 16.39 -8.89
CA TYR A 73 -5.69 16.72 -7.86
C TYR A 73 -6.88 17.50 -8.41
N GLU A 74 -6.65 18.54 -9.23
CA GLU A 74 -7.73 19.38 -9.76
C GLU A 74 -8.66 18.62 -10.72
N GLN A 75 -8.11 17.69 -11.51
CA GLN A 75 -8.91 16.83 -12.37
C GLN A 75 -9.77 15.87 -11.54
N VAL A 76 -9.18 15.23 -10.54
CA VAL A 76 -9.88 14.32 -9.61
C VAL A 76 -10.97 15.05 -8.84
N GLU A 77 -10.67 16.25 -8.31
CA GLU A 77 -11.64 17.09 -7.60
C GLU A 77 -12.83 17.45 -8.49
N ARG A 78 -12.58 17.92 -9.72
CA ARG A 78 -13.65 18.24 -10.67
C ARG A 78 -14.53 17.03 -10.98
N TYR A 79 -13.92 15.85 -11.15
CA TYR A 79 -14.65 14.61 -11.42
C TYR A 79 -15.55 14.20 -10.24
N ILE A 80 -15.05 14.29 -9.02
CA ILE A 80 -15.83 14.01 -7.80
C ILE A 80 -16.98 15.02 -7.66
N LYS A 81 -16.71 16.31 -7.89
CA LYS A 81 -17.74 17.37 -7.86
C LYS A 81 -18.84 17.13 -8.89
N ALA A 82 -18.50 16.65 -10.09
CA ALA A 82 -19.48 16.27 -11.11
C ALA A 82 -20.35 15.11 -10.63
N ALA A 83 -19.77 14.05 -10.06
CA ALA A 83 -20.52 12.92 -9.51
C ALA A 83 -21.50 13.35 -8.40
N LEU A 84 -21.06 14.22 -7.48
CA LEU A 84 -21.92 14.78 -6.42
C LEU A 84 -23.05 15.65 -7.00
N SER A 85 -22.75 16.47 -7.99
CA SER A 85 -23.76 17.29 -8.68
C SER A 85 -24.81 16.43 -9.40
N ILE A 86 -24.40 15.32 -10.02
CA ILE A 86 -25.32 14.39 -10.69
C ILE A 86 -26.25 13.72 -9.68
N VAL A 87 -25.70 13.21 -8.57
CA VAL A 87 -26.47 12.40 -7.61
C VAL A 87 -27.32 13.25 -6.67
N TYR A 88 -26.79 14.39 -6.22
CA TYR A 88 -27.36 15.20 -5.14
C TYR A 88 -27.70 16.63 -5.53
N GLY A 89 -27.38 17.06 -6.76
CA GLY A 89 -27.65 18.43 -7.22
C GLY A 89 -26.71 19.48 -6.63
N ASP A 90 -25.71 19.08 -5.84
CA ASP A 90 -24.78 20.00 -5.18
C ASP A 90 -23.33 19.54 -5.24
N LYS A 91 -22.49 20.32 -5.92
CA LYS A 91 -21.03 20.14 -5.95
C LYS A 91 -20.33 20.65 -4.69
N GLN A 92 -20.96 21.54 -3.91
CA GLN A 92 -20.39 22.13 -2.70
C GLN A 92 -20.33 21.13 -1.54
N LEU A 93 -21.10 20.03 -1.60
CA LEU A 93 -20.91 18.83 -0.76
C LEU A 93 -19.45 18.38 -0.69
N PHE A 94 -18.67 18.56 -1.76
CA PHE A 94 -17.25 18.26 -1.73
C PHE A 94 -16.53 19.06 -0.63
N ASN A 95 -16.84 20.33 -0.39
CA ASN A 95 -16.09 21.13 0.59
C ASN A 95 -16.30 20.66 2.03
N GLN A 96 -17.31 19.83 2.28
CA GLN A 96 -17.68 19.32 3.60
C GLN A 96 -17.20 17.88 3.86
N HIS A 97 -16.46 17.30 2.90
CA HIS A 97 -16.05 15.90 3.02
C HIS A 97 -15.05 15.67 4.16
N ASN A 98 -15.06 14.45 4.68
CA ASN A 98 -14.02 13.92 5.53
C ASN A 98 -13.41 12.66 4.91
N LEU A 99 -12.11 12.67 4.68
CA LEU A 99 -11.34 11.51 4.27
C LEU A 99 -11.46 10.40 5.32
N SER A 100 -12.07 9.27 4.95
CA SER A 100 -12.20 8.09 5.81
C SER A 100 -11.18 7.01 5.51
N ARG A 101 -10.58 6.99 4.32
CA ARG A 101 -9.48 6.09 3.97
C ARG A 101 -8.68 6.68 2.82
N ILE A 102 -7.38 6.43 2.79
CA ILE A 102 -6.52 6.68 1.64
C ILE A 102 -5.50 5.57 1.50
N ASP A 103 -5.36 5.06 0.28
CA ASP A 103 -4.44 3.98 -0.07
C ASP A 103 -3.35 4.53 -0.97
N TYR A 104 -2.17 4.78 -0.40
CA TYR A 104 -0.98 5.08 -1.19
C TYR A 104 -0.45 3.81 -1.83
N ARG A 105 0.14 3.93 -3.03
CA ARG A 105 0.74 2.79 -3.73
C ARG A 105 2.07 3.08 -4.37
N PHE A 106 2.88 2.04 -4.46
CA PHE A 106 4.11 1.97 -5.23
C PHE A 106 4.12 0.69 -6.04
N ASP A 107 4.29 0.84 -7.35
CA ASP A 107 4.15 -0.24 -8.34
C ASP A 107 5.49 -0.50 -9.01
N ILE A 108 5.82 -1.77 -9.23
CA ILE A 108 6.98 -2.20 -10.00
C ILE A 108 6.55 -3.23 -11.01
N GLU A 109 6.93 -3.00 -12.26
CA GLU A 109 6.71 -3.95 -13.33
C GLU A 109 7.79 -5.05 -13.32
N ILE A 110 7.32 -6.29 -13.33
CA ILE A 110 8.08 -7.52 -13.40
C ILE A 110 7.31 -8.46 -14.32
N SER A 111 7.58 -8.40 -15.62
CA SER A 111 6.80 -9.16 -16.61
C SER A 111 6.93 -10.69 -16.41
N ASN A 112 8.05 -11.15 -15.85
CA ASN A 112 8.29 -12.58 -15.57
C ASN A 112 7.57 -13.04 -14.29
N GLU A 113 6.55 -13.88 -14.46
CA GLU A 113 5.73 -14.44 -13.38
C GLU A 113 6.54 -15.28 -12.37
N ASN A 114 7.49 -16.10 -12.84
CA ASN A 114 8.34 -16.90 -11.95
C ASN A 114 9.18 -16.01 -11.02
N ILE A 115 9.64 -14.85 -11.52
CA ILE A 115 10.36 -13.88 -10.69
C ILE A 115 9.43 -13.24 -9.65
N ARG A 116 8.18 -12.94 -10.00
CA ARG A 116 7.17 -12.43 -9.05
C ARG A 116 6.92 -13.44 -7.92
N GLU A 117 6.78 -14.72 -8.24
CA GLU A 117 6.65 -15.79 -7.23
C GLU A 117 7.84 -15.87 -6.28
N ILE A 118 9.06 -15.72 -6.79
CA ILE A 118 10.28 -15.70 -5.96
C ILE A 118 10.21 -14.55 -4.94
N TYR A 119 9.80 -13.35 -5.35
CA TYR A 119 9.63 -12.22 -4.41
C TYR A 119 8.58 -12.49 -3.33
N VAL A 120 7.45 -13.12 -3.70
CA VAL A 120 6.44 -13.54 -2.72
C VAL A 120 7.05 -14.51 -1.70
N GLU A 121 7.83 -15.50 -2.13
CA GLU A 121 8.51 -16.43 -1.21
C GLU A 121 9.57 -15.75 -0.34
N LEU A 122 10.37 -14.84 -0.91
CA LEU A 122 11.37 -14.07 -0.15
C LEU A 122 10.70 -13.21 0.93
N PHE A 123 9.64 -12.48 0.61
CA PHE A 123 8.97 -11.62 1.59
C PHE A 123 8.18 -12.39 2.65
N ARG A 124 7.77 -13.64 2.38
CA ARG A 124 7.25 -14.54 3.44
C ARG A 124 8.25 -14.77 4.57
N LYS A 125 9.55 -14.60 4.33
CA LYS A 125 10.61 -14.71 5.36
C LYS A 125 10.79 -13.43 6.19
N LEU A 126 10.04 -12.36 5.93
CA LEU A 126 10.04 -11.16 6.79
C LEU A 126 9.47 -11.45 8.19
N LYS A 127 9.64 -10.53 9.13
CA LYS A 127 9.10 -10.68 10.49
C LYS A 127 7.58 -10.81 10.51
N LYS A 128 7.07 -11.70 11.38
CA LYS A 128 5.63 -11.85 11.66
C LYS A 128 5.02 -10.64 12.36
N LYS A 129 5.82 -9.85 13.07
CA LYS A 129 5.37 -8.63 13.75
C LYS A 129 6.41 -7.53 13.64
N THR A 130 5.97 -6.36 13.18
CA THR A 130 6.76 -5.13 13.13
C THR A 130 5.96 -4.04 13.84
N ALA A 131 6.49 -3.52 14.95
CA ALA A 131 5.74 -2.64 15.86
C ALA A 131 4.35 -3.22 16.22
N HIS A 132 3.27 -2.50 15.92
CA HIS A 132 1.89 -2.95 16.16
C HIS A 132 1.28 -3.74 14.99
N LEU A 133 1.97 -3.84 13.85
CA LEU A 133 1.49 -4.49 12.64
C LEU A 133 1.77 -6.00 12.72
N LYS A 134 0.73 -6.80 12.49
CA LYS A 134 0.81 -8.26 12.45
C LYS A 134 0.76 -8.74 11.00
N LYS A 135 1.64 -9.69 10.67
CA LYS A 135 1.73 -10.28 9.35
C LYS A 135 0.63 -11.32 9.13
N LYS A 136 -0.05 -11.24 8.00
CA LYS A 136 -0.89 -12.31 7.42
C LYS A 136 -0.36 -12.64 6.03
N ILE A 137 -0.26 -13.94 5.74
CA ILE A 137 0.28 -14.44 4.47
C ILE A 137 -0.87 -15.08 3.70
N TYR A 138 -0.93 -14.81 2.41
CA TYR A 138 -1.81 -15.45 1.45
C TYR A 138 -0.96 -16.06 0.32
N LEU A 139 -1.63 -16.67 -0.67
CA LEU A 139 -0.93 -17.34 -1.78
C LEU A 139 -0.11 -16.35 -2.61
N THR A 140 -0.72 -15.23 -3.00
CA THR A 140 -0.15 -14.22 -3.93
C THR A 140 0.08 -12.87 -3.26
N SER A 141 -0.13 -12.79 -1.95
CA SER A 141 -0.06 -11.54 -1.20
C SER A 141 0.37 -11.69 0.25
N GLN A 142 0.80 -10.57 0.82
CA GLN A 142 1.22 -10.44 2.20
C GLN A 142 0.74 -9.11 2.77
N TYR A 143 0.24 -9.17 4.00
CA TYR A 143 -0.30 -8.03 4.73
C TYR A 143 0.44 -7.88 6.05
N HIS A 144 0.82 -6.66 6.41
CA HIS A 144 1.20 -6.27 7.76
C HIS A 144 0.21 -5.23 8.24
N GLN A 145 -0.68 -5.61 9.16
CA GLN A 145 -1.86 -4.80 9.47
C GLN A 145 -2.16 -4.66 10.96
N CYS A 146 -2.79 -3.54 11.30
CA CYS A 146 -3.47 -3.28 12.57
C CYS A 146 -4.84 -2.64 12.28
N LYS A 147 -5.61 -2.24 13.32
CA LYS A 147 -6.98 -1.71 13.16
C LYS A 147 -7.09 -0.38 12.40
N SER A 148 -5.98 0.30 12.10
CA SER A 148 -6.02 1.63 11.49
C SER A 148 -5.00 1.85 10.36
N LEU A 149 -4.22 0.82 10.03
CA LEU A 149 -3.15 0.92 9.04
C LEU A 149 -2.84 -0.48 8.49
N HIS A 150 -2.88 -0.62 7.16
CA HIS A 150 -2.52 -1.87 6.47
C HIS A 150 -1.41 -1.63 5.47
N ILE A 151 -0.34 -2.43 5.55
CA ILE A 151 0.75 -2.42 4.57
C ILE A 151 0.64 -3.70 3.77
N ILE A 152 0.49 -3.59 2.46
CA ILE A 152 0.15 -4.72 1.59
C ILE A 152 1.22 -4.85 0.53
N PHE A 153 1.61 -6.08 0.21
CA PHE A 153 2.42 -6.44 -0.94
C PHE A 153 1.74 -7.58 -1.68
N TYR A 154 1.58 -7.48 -3.00
CA TYR A 154 0.90 -8.49 -3.79
C TYR A 154 1.24 -8.42 -5.28
N ASP A 155 1.05 -9.55 -5.96
CA ASP A 155 0.97 -9.61 -7.43
C ASP A 155 -0.38 -9.05 -7.87
N LYS A 156 -0.37 -7.89 -8.52
CA LYS A 156 -1.59 -7.18 -8.91
C LYS A 156 -2.30 -7.87 -10.07
N GLU A 157 -1.55 -8.42 -11.02
CA GLU A 157 -2.14 -9.12 -12.15
C GLU A 157 -2.85 -10.38 -11.67
N GLN A 158 -2.19 -11.15 -10.81
CA GLN A 158 -2.79 -12.36 -10.25
C GLN A 158 -3.99 -12.05 -9.35
N GLU A 159 -3.95 -10.96 -8.58
CA GLU A 159 -5.09 -10.52 -7.77
C GLU A 159 -6.34 -10.21 -8.61
N ARG A 160 -6.17 -9.63 -9.81
CA ARG A 160 -7.30 -9.41 -10.74
C ARG A 160 -7.82 -10.72 -11.31
N ARG A 161 -6.93 -11.65 -11.69
CA ARG A 161 -7.31 -13.00 -12.16
C ARG A 161 -8.10 -13.76 -11.10
N ASP A 162 -7.62 -13.75 -9.85
CA ASP A 162 -8.26 -14.42 -8.71
C ASP A 162 -9.67 -13.88 -8.43
N LYS A 163 -9.90 -12.59 -8.71
CA LYS A 163 -11.21 -11.92 -8.56
C LYS A 163 -12.11 -12.00 -9.79
N ASN A 164 -11.62 -12.57 -10.90
CA ASN A 164 -12.29 -12.55 -12.19
C ASN A 164 -12.63 -11.11 -12.66
N GLU A 165 -11.70 -10.19 -12.45
CA GLU A 165 -11.81 -8.78 -12.83
C GLU A 165 -10.95 -8.46 -14.06
N TYR A 166 -11.33 -7.43 -14.81
CA TYR A 166 -10.54 -6.94 -15.94
C TYR A 166 -9.15 -6.46 -15.47
N ILE A 167 -8.12 -6.87 -16.21
CA ILE A 167 -6.73 -6.48 -15.96
C ILE A 167 -6.42 -5.26 -16.81
N GLU A 168 -6.34 -4.10 -16.17
CA GLU A 168 -5.94 -2.87 -16.85
C GLU A 168 -4.52 -2.99 -17.40
N ILE A 169 -4.22 -2.25 -18.47
CA ILE A 169 -2.89 -2.28 -19.12
C ILE A 169 -1.78 -1.96 -18.12
N TRP A 170 -2.02 -0.98 -17.25
CA TRP A 170 -1.08 -0.57 -16.19
C TRP A 170 -1.05 -1.50 -14.96
N GLU A 171 -1.75 -2.63 -14.99
CA GLU A 171 -1.75 -3.64 -13.92
C GLU A 171 -1.05 -4.94 -14.32
N ARG A 172 -0.70 -5.10 -15.60
CA ARG A 172 -0.01 -6.29 -16.12
C ARG A 172 1.42 -6.34 -15.61
N GLY A 173 1.83 -7.50 -15.10
CA GLY A 173 3.14 -7.75 -14.56
C GLY A 173 3.47 -6.92 -13.31
N VAL A 174 2.50 -6.31 -12.62
CA VAL A 174 2.79 -5.38 -11.53
C VAL A 174 2.87 -6.10 -10.18
N MET A 175 4.00 -5.93 -9.48
CA MET A 175 4.08 -6.11 -8.03
C MET A 175 3.74 -4.79 -7.34
N ARG A 176 2.70 -4.78 -6.51
CA ARG A 176 2.19 -3.58 -5.86
C ARG A 176 2.43 -3.60 -4.36
N PHE A 177 2.90 -2.47 -3.85
CA PHE A 177 2.96 -2.14 -2.44
C PHE A 177 1.89 -1.10 -2.12
N GLU A 178 1.13 -1.28 -1.04
CA GLU A 178 0.15 -0.29 -0.57
C GLU A 178 0.34 0.05 0.90
N VAL A 179 0.11 1.32 1.22
CA VAL A 179 -0.04 1.82 2.60
C VAL A 179 -1.46 2.37 2.72
N CYS A 180 -2.36 1.56 3.26
CA CYS A 180 -3.77 1.91 3.49
C CYS A 180 -3.94 2.55 4.86
N VAL A 181 -4.38 3.80 4.89
CA VAL A 181 -4.56 4.61 6.10
C VAL A 181 -6.03 4.78 6.38
N ASP A 182 -6.52 4.14 7.45
CA ASP A 182 -7.94 4.13 7.80
C ASP A 182 -8.36 5.34 8.66
N ARG A 183 -9.68 5.50 8.77
CA ARG A 183 -10.37 6.57 9.48
C ARG A 183 -9.83 6.84 10.89
N ASN A 184 -9.49 5.79 11.63
CA ASN A 184 -9.01 5.94 13.01
C ASN A 184 -7.62 6.59 13.06
N HIS A 185 -6.75 6.28 12.09
CA HIS A 185 -5.45 6.92 11.96
C HIS A 185 -5.62 8.39 11.57
N LEU A 186 -6.45 8.67 10.56
CA LEU A 186 -6.74 10.02 10.09
C LEU A 186 -7.36 10.90 11.19
N LYS A 187 -8.28 10.34 11.99
CA LYS A 187 -8.82 11.01 13.18
C LYS A 187 -7.73 11.33 14.19
N ASN A 188 -6.86 10.36 14.50
CA ASN A 188 -5.77 10.56 15.45
C ASN A 188 -4.82 11.69 15.00
N LYS A 189 -4.43 11.71 13.72
CA LYS A 189 -3.63 12.79 13.12
C LYS A 189 -4.32 14.15 13.24
N LYS A 190 -5.63 14.24 12.96
CA LYS A 190 -6.40 15.47 13.16
C LYS A 190 -6.38 15.93 14.62
N TYR A 191 -6.67 15.05 15.58
CA TYR A 191 -6.78 15.42 16.98
C TYR A 191 -5.43 15.74 17.63
N ARG A 192 -4.36 15.03 17.26
CA ARG A 192 -3.03 15.19 17.88
C ARG A 192 -2.12 16.19 17.16
N LYS A 193 -2.30 16.37 15.86
CA LYS A 193 -1.41 17.19 15.01
C LYS A 193 -2.14 18.28 14.22
N GLY A 194 -3.46 18.41 14.38
CA GLY A 194 -4.26 19.40 13.65
C GLY A 194 -4.43 19.09 12.16
N GLU A 195 -3.99 17.93 11.66
CA GLU A 195 -4.01 17.61 10.23
C GLU A 195 -5.45 17.51 9.68
N PRO A 196 -5.89 18.39 8.77
CA PRO A 196 -7.24 18.36 8.21
C PRO A 196 -7.52 17.05 7.46
N ARG A 197 -8.70 16.47 7.65
CA ARG A 197 -9.14 15.26 6.94
C ARG A 197 -9.74 15.59 5.57
N SER A 198 -9.11 16.48 4.81
CA SER A 198 -9.48 16.77 3.43
C SER A 198 -8.61 15.94 2.47
N LEU A 199 -9.15 15.62 1.30
CA LEU A 199 -8.43 14.91 0.24
C LEU A 199 -7.19 15.71 -0.16
N LYS A 200 -7.32 17.04 -0.34
CA LYS A 200 -6.19 17.92 -0.70
C LYS A 200 -5.00 17.77 0.25
N ASN A 201 -5.25 17.69 1.55
CA ASN A 201 -4.19 17.58 2.55
C ASN A 201 -3.40 16.27 2.45
N TYR A 202 -3.97 15.22 1.85
CA TYR A 202 -3.34 13.91 1.69
C TYR A 202 -2.99 13.60 0.22
N PHE A 203 -3.49 14.38 -0.73
CA PHE A 203 -3.18 14.27 -2.15
C PHE A 203 -1.96 15.13 -2.49
N ASN A 204 -0.82 14.80 -1.90
CA ASN A 204 0.46 15.45 -2.19
C ASN A 204 1.63 14.50 -1.98
N LYS A 205 2.74 14.81 -2.66
CA LYS A 205 3.93 13.98 -2.68
C LYS A 205 4.59 13.88 -1.31
N GLU A 206 4.57 14.96 -0.52
CA GLU A 206 5.15 14.97 0.83
C GLU A 206 4.48 13.92 1.72
N LYS A 207 3.14 13.89 1.76
CA LYS A 207 2.39 12.88 2.52
C LYS A 207 2.62 11.49 1.99
N TYR A 208 2.61 11.31 0.67
CA TYR A 208 2.94 10.01 0.08
C TYR A 208 4.31 9.52 0.56
N THR A 209 5.36 10.33 0.41
CA THR A 209 6.72 10.01 0.87
C THR A 209 6.76 9.74 2.37
N GLU A 210 6.10 10.57 3.21
CA GLU A 210 5.97 10.35 4.66
C GLU A 210 5.44 8.94 4.96
N TYR A 211 4.32 8.55 4.36
CA TYR A 211 3.69 7.26 4.64
C TYR A 211 4.47 6.08 4.06
N MET A 212 4.99 6.18 2.85
CA MET A 212 5.79 5.10 2.24
C MET A 212 7.07 4.85 3.04
N ASN A 213 7.82 5.91 3.39
CA ASN A 213 9.07 5.77 4.14
C ASN A 213 8.82 5.27 5.58
N ASN A 214 7.82 5.82 6.27
CA ASN A 214 7.54 5.46 7.67
C ASN A 214 6.95 4.07 7.86
N TYR A 215 6.32 3.49 6.83
CA TYR A 215 5.61 2.22 6.99
C TYR A 215 6.09 1.11 6.07
N MET A 216 6.25 1.38 4.77
CA MET A 216 6.68 0.35 3.83
C MET A 216 8.16 -0.01 4.06
N LEU A 217 9.07 0.97 4.07
CA LEU A 217 10.52 0.71 4.19
C LEU A 217 10.93 0.13 5.55
N ASN A 218 10.08 0.27 6.57
CA ASN A 218 10.28 -0.38 7.87
C ASN A 218 9.95 -1.88 7.88
N ILE A 219 9.25 -2.37 6.85
CA ILE A 219 8.88 -3.78 6.70
C ILE A 219 9.72 -4.45 5.61
N PHE A 220 9.89 -3.77 4.48
CA PHE A 220 10.57 -4.30 3.31
C PHE A 220 12.01 -3.75 3.25
N PRO A 221 13.03 -4.60 3.44
CA PRO A 221 14.43 -4.20 3.35
C PRO A 221 14.84 -3.78 1.93
N THR A 222 15.67 -2.75 1.83
CA THR A 222 16.16 -2.17 0.56
C THR A 222 17.39 -2.86 -0.01
N GLY A 223 18.07 -3.72 0.76
CA GLY A 223 19.22 -4.49 0.29
C GLY A 223 18.82 -5.61 -0.67
N ASP A 224 19.69 -5.88 -1.64
CA ASP A 224 19.48 -6.88 -2.69
C ASP A 224 19.57 -8.31 -2.14
N PHE A 225 18.86 -9.24 -2.77
CA PHE A 225 18.86 -10.65 -2.41
C PHE A 225 19.95 -11.42 -3.15
N TYR A 226 20.57 -12.36 -2.46
CA TYR A 226 21.62 -13.21 -3.02
C TYR A 226 21.40 -14.67 -2.62
N SER A 227 21.96 -15.60 -3.40
CA SER A 227 22.10 -16.98 -2.93
C SER A 227 22.97 -17.03 -1.67
N TYR A 228 22.80 -18.06 -0.85
CA TYR A 228 23.59 -18.20 0.38
C TYR A 228 25.12 -18.20 0.11
N PRO A 229 25.66 -18.98 -0.87
CA PRO A 229 27.10 -18.96 -1.16
C PRO A 229 27.59 -17.59 -1.61
N LYS A 230 26.82 -16.89 -2.46
CA LYS A 230 27.20 -15.56 -2.96
C LYS A 230 27.21 -14.53 -1.84
N LEU A 231 26.18 -14.53 -0.98
CA LEU A 231 26.10 -13.63 0.17
C LEU A 231 27.26 -13.86 1.14
N GLU A 232 27.62 -15.12 1.39
CA GLU A 232 28.75 -15.47 2.24
C GLU A 232 30.09 -14.94 1.68
N ALA A 233 30.32 -15.08 0.37
CA ALA A 233 31.49 -14.53 -0.30
C ALA A 233 31.53 -13.00 -0.24
N MET A 234 30.39 -12.34 -0.43
CA MET A 234 30.29 -10.87 -0.31
C MET A 234 30.64 -10.41 1.10
N ILE A 235 30.10 -11.05 2.15
CA ILE A 235 30.43 -10.73 3.54
C ILE A 235 31.93 -10.90 3.81
N ALA A 236 32.56 -11.94 3.25
CA ALA A 236 33.99 -12.16 3.41
C ALA A 236 34.85 -11.03 2.81
N ALA A 237 34.38 -10.43 1.70
CA ALA A 237 35.07 -9.36 0.99
C ALA A 237 34.86 -7.94 1.58
N LEU A 238 33.92 -7.76 2.52
CA LEU A 238 33.65 -6.44 3.12
C LEU A 238 34.86 -5.86 3.86
N ASP A 239 35.01 -4.54 3.89
CA ASP A 239 36.06 -3.88 4.67
C ASP A 239 35.62 -3.64 6.12
N ILE A 240 35.50 -4.72 6.89
CA ILE A 240 35.12 -4.73 8.31
C ILE A 240 35.89 -5.81 9.06
N SER A 241 35.91 -5.72 10.39
CA SER A 241 36.65 -6.70 11.22
C SER A 241 36.17 -8.15 11.00
N THR A 242 37.12 -9.08 11.04
CA THR A 242 36.87 -10.53 10.90
C THR A 242 35.78 -11.04 11.85
N ARG A 243 35.76 -10.52 13.09
CA ARG A 243 34.74 -10.85 14.09
C ARG A 243 33.33 -10.49 13.60
N VAL A 244 33.17 -9.30 13.01
CA VAL A 244 31.87 -8.84 12.50
C VAL A 244 31.46 -9.67 11.28
N LYS A 245 32.39 -9.99 10.37
CA LYS A 245 32.12 -10.88 9.23
C LYS A 245 31.58 -12.23 9.68
N LEU A 246 32.24 -12.88 10.64
CA LEU A 246 31.81 -14.16 11.20
C LEU A 246 30.40 -14.07 11.81
N GLN A 247 30.12 -12.99 12.55
CA GLN A 247 28.80 -12.75 13.13
C GLN A 247 27.70 -12.54 12.08
N MET A 248 28.00 -11.81 11.00
CA MET A 248 27.08 -11.63 9.87
C MET A 248 26.80 -12.97 9.18
N LYS A 249 27.82 -13.80 8.94
CA LYS A 249 27.66 -15.13 8.35
C LYS A 249 26.77 -16.03 9.21
N GLU A 250 26.98 -16.05 10.53
CA GLU A 250 26.13 -16.82 11.46
C GLU A 250 24.69 -16.28 11.49
N PHE A 251 24.50 -14.96 11.38
CA PHE A 251 23.17 -14.37 11.26
C PHE A 251 22.46 -14.83 9.97
N VAL A 252 23.14 -14.78 8.81
CA VAL A 252 22.59 -15.27 7.53
C VAL A 252 22.24 -16.76 7.63
N LYS A 253 23.13 -17.58 8.20
CA LYS A 253 22.88 -19.01 8.43
C LYS A 253 21.67 -19.27 9.32
N CYS A 254 21.42 -18.41 10.31
CA CYS A 254 20.22 -18.47 11.13
C CYS A 254 18.95 -18.14 10.31
N VAL A 255 19.01 -17.10 9.47
CA VAL A 255 17.89 -16.69 8.60
C VAL A 255 17.61 -17.70 7.49
N SER A 256 18.64 -18.29 6.88
CA SER A 256 18.51 -19.24 5.76
C SER A 256 17.79 -20.53 6.15
N LYS A 257 17.94 -20.96 7.41
CA LYS A 257 17.21 -22.09 8.02
C LYS A 257 15.73 -21.78 8.30
N GLY A 258 15.27 -20.54 8.15
CA GLY A 258 13.89 -20.17 8.43
C GLY A 258 13.55 -18.77 7.92
N SER A 259 13.44 -17.82 8.85
CA SER A 259 13.02 -16.45 8.56
C SER A 259 13.72 -15.42 9.45
N LEU A 260 13.42 -14.14 9.24
CA LEU A 260 13.84 -13.08 10.15
C LEU A 260 13.32 -13.26 11.59
N ASP A 261 12.23 -14.01 11.80
CA ASP A 261 11.77 -14.36 13.15
C ASP A 261 12.68 -15.41 13.80
N THR A 262 13.27 -16.33 13.03
CA THR A 262 14.25 -17.30 13.55
C THR A 262 15.44 -16.56 14.14
N ALA A 263 16.02 -15.60 13.41
CA ALA A 263 17.08 -14.76 13.94
C ALA A 263 16.60 -13.93 15.15
N ALA A 264 15.39 -13.35 15.11
CA ALA A 264 14.88 -12.56 16.23
C ALA A 264 14.69 -13.35 17.54
N LYS A 265 14.57 -14.69 17.48
CA LYS A 265 14.52 -15.56 18.66
C LYS A 265 15.90 -15.89 19.21
N ASN A 266 16.93 -15.90 18.36
CA ASN A 266 18.30 -16.31 18.72
C ASN A 266 19.20 -15.13 19.13
N TYR A 267 18.79 -13.89 18.84
CA TYR A 267 19.55 -12.69 19.17
C TYR A 267 18.72 -11.73 20.03
N SER A 268 19.39 -10.98 20.90
CA SER A 268 18.76 -9.86 21.62
C SER A 268 18.24 -8.82 20.62
N ALA A 269 17.23 -8.04 21.03
CA ALA A 269 16.61 -7.06 20.15
C ALA A 269 17.60 -5.99 19.64
N SER A 270 18.57 -5.58 20.46
CA SER A 270 19.62 -4.64 20.07
C SER A 270 20.56 -5.24 19.03
N THR A 271 21.06 -6.45 19.27
CA THR A 271 21.96 -7.17 18.35
C THR A 271 21.27 -7.48 17.02
N TYR A 272 20.01 -7.92 17.05
CA TYR A 272 19.20 -8.14 15.86
C TYR A 272 19.10 -6.88 15.00
N ARG A 273 18.74 -5.74 15.61
CA ARG A 273 18.64 -4.45 14.90
C ARG A 273 19.98 -3.99 14.34
N LYS A 274 21.06 -4.17 15.11
CA LYS A 274 22.43 -3.84 14.68
C LYS A 274 22.78 -4.57 13.38
N TYR A 275 22.52 -5.88 13.31
CA TYR A 275 22.84 -6.64 12.09
C TYR A 275 21.97 -6.23 10.91
N LEU A 276 20.65 -6.07 11.09
CA LEU A 276 19.81 -5.59 9.99
C LEU A 276 20.27 -4.24 9.44
N LYS A 277 20.68 -3.30 10.31
CA LYS A 277 21.26 -2.02 9.91
C LYS A 277 22.53 -2.22 9.09
N LEU A 278 23.42 -3.09 9.56
CA LEU A 278 24.69 -3.39 8.88
C LEU A 278 24.47 -4.02 7.49
N PHE A 279 23.54 -4.96 7.36
CA PHE A 279 23.16 -5.52 6.05
C PHE A 279 22.66 -4.42 5.10
N ASN A 280 21.77 -3.53 5.58
CA ASN A 280 21.27 -2.41 4.79
C ASN A 280 22.38 -1.41 4.40
N GLU A 281 23.34 -1.11 5.30
CA GLU A 281 24.49 -0.23 5.01
C GLU A 281 25.33 -0.74 3.84
N PHE A 282 25.45 -2.06 3.69
CA PHE A 282 26.15 -2.71 2.57
C PHE A 282 25.24 -3.01 1.37
N GLY A 283 23.98 -2.58 1.37
CA GLY A 283 23.04 -2.80 0.27
C GLY A 283 22.69 -4.28 0.05
N ILE A 284 22.81 -5.13 1.06
CA ILE A 284 22.57 -6.57 1.00
C ILE A 284 21.42 -6.99 1.92
N ASN A 285 20.68 -8.04 1.53
CA ASN A 285 19.62 -8.61 2.34
C ASN A 285 20.10 -9.87 3.07
N PRO A 286 19.80 -10.04 4.37
CA PRO A 286 20.11 -11.28 5.07
C PRO A 286 19.20 -12.46 4.67
N ILE A 287 18.08 -12.19 3.98
CA ILE A 287 17.23 -13.24 3.41
C ILE A 287 17.87 -13.75 2.13
N THR A 288 18.16 -15.05 2.07
CA THR A 288 18.78 -15.67 0.90
C THR A 288 17.78 -16.27 -0.07
N ILE A 289 18.14 -16.24 -1.35
CA ILE A 289 17.41 -16.90 -2.43
C ILE A 289 17.44 -18.42 -2.22
N PRO A 290 16.28 -19.10 -2.20
CA PRO A 290 16.23 -20.56 -2.09
C PRO A 290 16.97 -21.27 -3.24
N PRO A 291 17.78 -22.32 -2.96
CA PRO A 291 18.57 -23.01 -3.98
C PRO A 291 17.77 -23.56 -5.17
N LYS A 292 16.49 -23.92 -4.95
CA LYS A 292 15.58 -24.44 -5.99
C LYS A 292 15.43 -23.51 -7.19
N TYR A 293 15.63 -22.20 -7.01
CA TYR A 293 15.51 -21.22 -8.07
C TYR A 293 16.77 -21.06 -8.93
N LYS A 294 17.91 -21.61 -8.48
CA LYS A 294 19.19 -21.52 -9.22
C LYS A 294 19.57 -20.09 -9.64
N LEU A 295 19.24 -19.11 -8.80
CA LEU A 295 19.57 -17.70 -8.97
C LEU A 295 20.53 -17.24 -7.88
N ASP A 296 21.57 -16.51 -8.27
CA ASP A 296 22.56 -15.95 -7.35
C ASP A 296 22.26 -14.52 -6.90
N TYR A 297 21.41 -13.82 -7.64
CA TYR A 297 21.13 -12.40 -7.43
C TYR A 297 19.69 -12.06 -7.80
N LEU A 298 19.09 -11.16 -7.02
CA LEU A 298 17.84 -10.50 -7.33
C LEU A 298 17.81 -9.11 -6.66
N GLU A 299 17.60 -8.06 -7.45
CA GLU A 299 17.54 -6.68 -6.94
C GLU A 299 16.40 -6.52 -5.92
N SER A 300 16.56 -5.67 -4.89
CA SER A 300 15.42 -5.36 -4.03
C SER A 300 14.39 -4.49 -4.76
N LEU A 301 13.13 -4.91 -4.73
CA LEU A 301 12.02 -4.14 -5.27
C LEU A 301 11.95 -2.74 -4.68
N VAL A 302 12.14 -2.60 -3.37
CA VAL A 302 11.99 -1.29 -2.71
C VAL A 302 13.26 -0.43 -2.74
N LYS A 303 14.32 -0.85 -3.43
CA LYS A 303 15.59 -0.11 -3.53
C LYS A 303 15.42 1.29 -4.13
N LYS A 304 14.57 1.39 -5.16
CA LYS A 304 14.21 2.65 -5.84
C LYS A 304 13.00 3.35 -5.20
N ALA A 305 12.43 2.75 -4.16
CA ALA A 305 11.32 3.34 -3.42
C ALA A 305 11.77 4.37 -2.37
N VAL A 306 13.08 4.56 -2.22
CA VAL A 306 13.65 5.65 -1.43
C VAL A 306 13.27 6.97 -2.11
N LEU A 307 12.18 7.56 -1.60
CA LEU A 307 11.50 8.75 -2.12
C LEU A 307 11.78 9.97 -1.25
#